data_AF-A0A3A4Q941-F1
#
_entry.id   AF-A0A3A4Q941-F1
#
_cell.length_a   1.000
_cell.length_b   1.000
_cell.length_c   1.000
_cell.angle_alpha   90.00
_cell.angle_beta   90.00
_cell.angle_gamma   90.00
#
_symmetry.space_group_name_H-M   'P 1'
#
loop_
_entity.id
_entity.type
_entity.pdbx_description
1 polymer ?
#
loop_
_entity_poly.entity_id
_entity_poly.type
_entity_poly.pdbx_seq_one_letter_code
_entity_poly.pdbx_strand_id
1 'polypeptide(L)'
;MQIRPLHITLAAIAAAIIIGSLGYLIVYGDGGWRELDAKQRELADIKDENQQIENENIRIYRKIDRLKNDPEYIENTARQELKLIGEDEIVFTIKQSE
;
A
#
# COMPACT_ATOMS: atom_id res chain seq x y z
N MET A 1 -42.09 21.72 53.15
CA MET A 1 -41.39 20.45 53.42
C MET A 1 -40.26 20.32 52.40
N GLN A 2 -39.04 20.65 52.80
CA GLN A 2 -37.84 20.70 51.93
C GLN A 2 -37.48 19.29 51.44
N ILE A 3 -37.80 18.97 50.18
CA ILE A 3 -37.22 17.81 49.51
C ILE A 3 -35.79 18.20 49.17
N ARG A 4 -34.82 17.69 49.93
CA ARG A 4 -33.41 18.06 49.84
C ARG A 4 -32.86 17.82 48.42
N PRO A 5 -32.03 18.71 47.86
CA PRO A 5 -31.46 18.61 46.50
C PRO A 5 -30.47 17.44 46.31
N LEU A 6 -30.22 16.66 47.38
CA LEU A 6 -29.21 15.61 47.43
C LEU A 6 -29.44 14.47 46.43
N HIS A 7 -30.70 14.10 46.18
CA HIS A 7 -31.04 13.03 45.24
C HIS A 7 -30.83 13.45 43.77
N ILE A 8 -31.10 14.72 43.45
CA ILE A 8 -30.85 15.29 42.13
C ILE A 8 -29.35 15.35 41.85
N THR A 9 -28.55 15.79 42.83
CA THR A 9 -27.09 15.80 42.70
C THR A 9 -26.51 14.39 42.57
N LEU A 10 -27.05 13.41 43.30
CA LEU A 10 -26.62 12.01 43.17
C LEU A 10 -26.95 11.44 41.79
N ALA A 11 -28.16 11.71 41.28
CA ALA A 11 -28.59 11.27 39.96
C ALA A 11 -27.75 11.92 38.85
N ALA A 12 -27.41 13.21 38.98
CA ALA A 12 -26.54 13.90 38.04
C ALA A 12 -25.12 13.31 38.01
N ILE A 13 -24.54 12.98 39.18
CA ILE A 13 -23.23 12.33 39.26
C ILE A 13 -23.26 10.94 38.63
N ALA A 14 -24.30 10.14 38.94
CA ALA A 14 -24.45 8.82 38.35
C ALA A 14 -24.57 8.88 36.81
N ALA A 15 -25.36 9.83 36.30
CA ALA A 15 -25.48 10.05 34.86
C ALA A 15 -24.15 10.47 34.23
N ALA A 16 -23.39 11.36 34.88
CA ALA A 16 -22.07 11.77 34.39
C ALA A 16 -21.08 10.59 34.35
N ILE A 17 -21.10 9.70 35.35
CA ILE A 17 -20.26 8.50 35.36
C ILE A 17 -20.64 7.54 34.24
N ILE A 18 -21.95 7.33 34.00
CA ILE A 18 -22.43 6.46 32.91
C ILE A 18 -22.04 7.04 31.54
N ILE A 19 -22.21 8.34 31.33
CA ILE A 19 -21.82 8.98 30.07
C ILE A 19 -20.30 8.90 29.88
N GLY A 20 -19.53 9.14 30.94
CA GLY A 20 -18.08 9.03 30.91
C GLY A 20 -17.58 7.61 30.61
N SER A 21 -18.20 6.58 31.21
CA SER A 21 -17.83 5.19 30.97
C SER A 21 -18.21 4.73 29.56
N LEU A 22 -19.36 5.15 29.04
CA LEU A 22 -19.74 4.91 27.64
C LEU A 22 -18.78 5.59 26.67
N GLY A 23 -18.41 6.85 26.93
CA GLY A 23 -17.41 7.56 26.13
C GLY A 23 -16.05 6.86 26.16
N TYR A 24 -15.62 6.37 27.32
CA TYR A 24 -14.40 5.58 27.46
C TYR A 24 -14.46 4.29 26.65
N LEU A 25 -15.57 3.54 26.70
CA LEU A 25 -15.75 2.31 25.92
C LEU A 25 -15.79 2.56 24.40
N ILE A 26 -16.31 3.68 23.93
CA ILE A 26 -16.32 3.99 22.49
C ILE A 26 -14.90 4.28 21.96
N VAL A 27 -14.06 4.92 22.79
CA VAL A 27 -12.69 5.29 22.41
C VAL A 27 -11.69 4.15 22.65
N TYR A 28 -11.85 3.39 23.74
CA TYR A 28 -10.91 2.37 24.20
C TYR A 28 -11.47 0.93 24.18
N GLY A 29 -12.74 0.73 23.86
CA GLY A 29 -13.31 -0.61 23.70
C GLY A 29 -12.85 -1.27 22.40
N ASP A 30 -12.87 -2.59 22.39
CA ASP A 30 -12.60 -3.41 21.21
C ASP A 30 -13.57 -3.04 20.08
N GLY A 31 -13.07 -2.88 18.85
CA GLY A 31 -13.84 -2.37 17.71
C GLY A 31 -14.12 -0.87 17.76
N GLY A 32 -13.51 -0.12 18.69
CA GLY A 32 -13.66 1.32 18.83
C GLY A 32 -13.00 2.13 17.70
N TRP A 33 -13.05 3.46 17.83
CA TRP A 33 -12.64 4.39 16.78
C TRP A 33 -11.17 4.22 16.33
N ARG A 34 -10.28 3.83 17.25
CA ARG A 34 -8.86 3.60 16.92
C ARG A 34 -8.64 2.38 16.04
N GLU A 35 -9.37 1.30 16.30
CA GLU A 35 -9.25 0.08 15.50
C GLU A 35 -9.78 0.33 14.08
N LEU A 36 -10.86 1.10 13.95
CA LEU A 36 -11.37 1.50 12.65
C LEU A 36 -10.34 2.34 11.87
N ASP A 37 -9.70 3.33 12.49
CA ASP A 37 -8.66 4.15 11.83
C ASP A 37 -7.47 3.28 11.42
N ALA A 38 -7.01 2.37 12.30
CA ALA A 38 -5.93 1.45 11.99
C ALA A 38 -6.27 0.53 10.80
N LYS A 39 -7.47 -0.07 10.79
CA LYS A 39 -7.93 -0.91 9.67
C LYS A 39 -8.09 -0.12 8.38
N GLN A 40 -8.53 1.14 8.44
CA GLN A 40 -8.63 1.99 7.26
C GLN A 40 -7.26 2.31 6.67
N ARG A 41 -6.25 2.58 7.52
CA ARG A 41 -4.86 2.75 7.08
C ARG A 41 -4.30 1.49 6.45
N GLU A 42 -4.44 0.35 7.13
CA GLU A 42 -4.00 -0.95 6.60
C GLU A 42 -4.64 -1.26 5.24
N LEU A 43 -5.95 -0.99 5.10
CA LEU A 43 -6.65 -1.18 3.84
C LEU A 43 -6.16 -0.21 2.75
N ALA A 44 -5.81 1.03 3.11
CA ALA A 44 -5.22 1.97 2.16
C ALA A 44 -3.83 1.51 1.69
N ASP A 45 -2.99 1.04 2.61
CA ASP A 45 -1.64 0.54 2.31
C ASP A 45 -1.70 -0.69 1.40
N ILE A 46 -2.57 -1.67 1.73
CA ILE A 46 -2.76 -2.88 0.90
C ILE A 46 -3.28 -2.52 -0.50
N LYS A 47 -4.14 -1.51 -0.62
CA LYS A 47 -4.62 -1.05 -1.92
C LYS A 47 -3.51 -0.42 -2.74
N ASP A 48 -2.65 0.38 -2.13
CA ASP A 48 -1.52 0.98 -2.82
C ASP A 48 -0.53 -0.10 -3.30
N GLU A 49 -0.19 -1.06 -2.43
CA GLU A 49 0.66 -2.20 -2.79
C GLU A 49 0.08 -3.01 -3.94
N ASN A 50 -1.22 -3.34 -3.88
CA ASN A 50 -1.90 -4.04 -4.98
C ASN A 50 -1.83 -3.26 -6.29
N GLN A 51 -2.01 -1.93 -6.25
CA GLN A 51 -1.94 -1.09 -7.44
C GLN A 51 -0.51 -1.08 -8.03
N GLN A 52 0.52 -1.06 -7.18
CA GLN A 52 1.91 -1.14 -7.62
C GLN A 52 2.20 -2.49 -8.29
N ILE A 53 1.76 -3.60 -7.68
CA ILE A 53 1.91 -4.95 -8.24
C ILE A 53 1.17 -5.09 -9.57
N GLU A 54 -0.04 -4.55 -9.68
CA GLU A 54 -0.81 -4.58 -10.93
C GLU A 54 -0.08 -3.82 -12.06
N ASN A 55 0.47 -2.66 -11.75
CA ASN A 55 1.26 -1.88 -12.70
C ASN A 55 2.53 -2.61 -13.14
N GLU A 56 3.21 -3.28 -12.21
CA GLU A 56 4.38 -4.09 -12.52
C GLU A 56 4.01 -5.29 -13.39
N ASN A 57 2.92 -5.99 -13.08
CA ASN A 57 2.39 -7.06 -13.91
C ASN A 57 2.12 -6.58 -15.35
N ILE A 58 1.43 -5.45 -15.52
CA ILE A 58 1.18 -4.87 -16.85
C ILE A 58 2.49 -4.61 -17.60
N ARG A 59 3.49 -4.04 -16.91
CA ARG A 59 4.81 -3.77 -17.51
C ARG A 59 5.52 -5.06 -17.93
N ILE A 60 5.50 -6.08 -17.08
CA ILE A 60 6.13 -7.39 -17.35
C ILE A 60 5.43 -8.06 -18.53
N TYR A 61 4.09 -8.11 -18.54
CA TYR A 61 3.35 -8.71 -19.65
C TYR A 61 3.63 -8.01 -20.97
N ARG A 62 3.74 -6.68 -20.98
CA ARG A 62 4.15 -5.94 -22.18
C ARG A 62 5.57 -6.31 -22.62
N LYS A 63 6.52 -6.47 -21.69
CA LYS A 63 7.88 -6.93 -22.04
C LYS A 63 7.84 -8.35 -22.62
N ILE A 64 7.07 -9.26 -22.02
CA ILE A 64 6.89 -10.63 -22.52
C ILE A 64 6.31 -10.63 -23.93
N ASP A 65 5.26 -9.85 -24.17
CA ASP A 65 4.62 -9.77 -25.49
C ASP A 65 5.62 -9.29 -26.56
N ARG A 66 6.37 -8.22 -26.27
CA ARG A 66 7.40 -7.72 -27.19
C ARG A 66 8.53 -8.73 -27.41
N LEU A 67 8.98 -9.41 -26.37
CA LEU A 67 9.99 -10.47 -26.52
C LEU A 67 9.49 -11.69 -27.31
N LYS A 68 8.18 -11.86 -27.48
CA LYS A 68 7.60 -12.95 -28.28
C LYS A 68 7.30 -12.52 -29.71
N ASN A 69 6.84 -11.28 -29.88
CA ASN A 69 6.14 -10.86 -31.10
C ASN A 69 6.78 -9.65 -31.80
N ASP A 70 7.80 -9.01 -31.22
CA ASP A 70 8.47 -7.81 -31.76
C ASP A 70 9.96 -8.12 -32.06
N PRO A 71 10.30 -8.50 -33.30
CA PRO A 71 11.66 -8.87 -33.70
C PRO A 71 12.71 -7.80 -33.43
N GLU A 72 12.37 -6.52 -33.64
CA GLU A 72 13.27 -5.38 -33.40
C GLU A 72 13.59 -5.26 -31.91
N TYR A 73 12.58 -5.44 -31.05
CA TYR A 73 12.78 -5.43 -29.60
C TYR A 73 13.62 -6.63 -29.13
N ILE A 74 13.41 -7.81 -29.72
CA ILE A 74 14.22 -9.01 -29.43
C ILE A 74 15.68 -8.77 -29.81
N GLU A 75 15.94 -8.28 -31.03
CA GLU A 75 17.28 -7.99 -31.51
C GLU A 75 17.99 -6.96 -30.63
N ASN A 76 17.33 -5.83 -30.33
CA ASN A 76 17.90 -4.82 -29.46
C ASN A 76 18.19 -5.37 -28.05
N THR A 77 17.29 -6.20 -27.49
CA THR A 77 17.53 -6.86 -26.20
C THR A 77 18.72 -7.82 -26.27
N ALA A 78 18.83 -8.63 -27.32
CA ALA A 78 19.95 -9.55 -27.55
C ALA A 78 21.29 -8.81 -27.66
N ARG A 79 21.33 -7.69 -28.39
CA ARG A 79 22.52 -6.84 -28.51
C ARG A 79 22.88 -6.14 -27.19
N GLN A 80 21.89 -5.67 -26.44
CA GLN A 80 22.13 -4.90 -25.22
C GLN A 80 22.48 -5.79 -24.02
N GLU A 81 21.66 -6.81 -23.75
CA GLU A 81 21.77 -7.68 -22.57
C GLU A 81 22.77 -8.83 -22.79
N LEU A 82 22.81 -9.42 -23.99
CA LEU A 82 23.64 -10.60 -24.28
C LEU A 82 24.87 -10.29 -25.16
N LYS A 83 25.00 -9.05 -25.65
CA LYS A 83 26.09 -8.62 -26.57
C LYS A 83 26.21 -9.49 -27.82
N LEU A 84 25.09 -10.06 -28.28
CA LEU A 84 25.03 -10.82 -29.52
C LEU A 84 25.16 -9.88 -30.73
N ILE A 85 25.69 -10.41 -31.83
CA ILE A 85 25.85 -9.73 -33.11
C ILE A 85 25.21 -10.56 -34.22
N GLY A 86 24.82 -9.92 -35.32
CA GLY A 86 24.32 -10.60 -36.51
C GLY A 86 25.43 -11.38 -37.21
N GLU A 87 25.05 -12.38 -38.01
CA GLU A 87 25.99 -13.24 -38.73
C GLU A 87 26.91 -12.45 -39.69
N ASP A 88 26.41 -11.35 -40.24
CA ASP A 88 27.14 -10.50 -41.20
C ASP A 88 27.83 -9.27 -40.55
N GLU A 89 27.95 -9.23 -39.22
CA GLU A 89 28.52 -8.09 -38.48
C GLU A 89 29.96 -8.32 -38.00
N ILE A 90 30.74 -7.24 -37.95
CA ILE A 90 32.14 -7.27 -37.49
C ILE A 90 32.28 -6.38 -36.24
N VAL A 91 32.88 -6.93 -35.17
CA VAL A 91 33.12 -6.20 -33.92
C VAL A 91 34.53 -5.62 -33.89
N PHE A 92 34.63 -4.31 -33.63
CA PHE A 92 35.89 -3.63 -33.38
C PHE A 92 36.10 -3.44 -31.88
N THR A 93 37.03 -4.19 -31.29
CA THR A 93 37.47 -3.97 -29.91
C THR A 93 38.68 -3.04 -29.91
N ILE A 94 38.49 -1.79 -29.47
CA ILE A 94 39.60 -0.85 -29.31
C ILE A 94 40.27 -1.13 -27.97
N LYS A 95 41.53 -1.57 -28.01
CA LYS A 95 42.34 -1.74 -26.81
C LYS A 95 42.81 -0.36 -26.35
N GLN A 96 42.31 0.12 -25.22
CA GLN A 96 42.89 1.31 -24.58
C GLN A 96 44.33 0.96 -24.18
N SER A 97 45.27 1.76 -24.67
CA SER A 97 46.68 1.68 -24.28
C SER A 97 46.79 2.26 -22.86
N GLU A 98 47.37 1.48 -21.94
CA GLU A 98 47.86 1.99 -20.65
C GLU A 98 49.03 2.95 -20.84
#